data_AF-A0A0F8ZY81-F1
#
_entry.id   AF-A0A0F8ZY81-F1
#
_cell.length_a   1.000
_cell.length_b   1.000
_cell.length_c   1.000
_cell.angle_alpha   90.00
_cell.angle_beta   90.00
_cell.angle_gamma   90.00
#
_symmetry.space_group_name_H-M   'P 1'
#
loop_
_entity.id
_entity.type
_entity.pdbx_description
1 polymer ?
#
loop_
_entity_poly.entity_id
_entity_poly.type
_entity_poly.pdbx_seq_one_letter_code
_entity_poly.pdbx_strand_id
1 'polypeptide(L)'
;MPHTYKEGTDILAHLHWTPADRGNEEGTAVVAWKLDYSWANRDAVFAASATVDLSDACQSTDDDHLKTPTVAITGSGKEISSMIVCRLWRDSAGDTWTGTTDAQSPAILEFDFHFEIDTVGSRTELTK
;
A
#
# COMPACT_ATOMS: atom_id res chain seq x y z
N MET A 1 7.97 11.75 3.09
CA MET A 1 9.12 10.84 2.94
C MET A 1 10.17 11.19 3.96
N PRO A 2 10.70 10.20 4.69
CA PRO A 2 11.72 10.42 5.70
C PRO A 2 13.00 11.01 5.10
N HIS A 3 13.81 11.72 5.91
CA HIS A 3 15.08 12.30 5.46
C HIS A 3 16.16 11.24 5.12
N THR A 4 15.89 9.97 5.40
CA THR A 4 16.73 8.84 5.00
C THR A 4 16.45 8.37 3.57
N TYR A 5 15.30 8.74 2.99
CA TYR A 5 14.90 8.38 1.63
C TYR A 5 15.99 8.72 0.62
N LYS A 6 16.28 7.79 -0.30
CA LYS A 6 17.13 8.01 -1.46
C LYS A 6 16.29 8.66 -2.56
N GLU A 7 16.49 9.96 -2.73
CA GLU A 7 15.73 10.77 -3.69
C GLU A 7 15.73 10.15 -5.08
N GLY A 8 14.58 10.21 -5.76
CA GLY A 8 14.42 9.67 -7.10
C GLY A 8 14.13 8.17 -7.18
N THR A 9 14.30 7.39 -6.11
CA THR A 9 14.03 5.93 -6.16
C THR A 9 12.58 5.60 -5.90
N ASP A 10 12.11 4.52 -6.51
CA ASP A 10 10.75 4.05 -6.33
C ASP A 10 10.51 3.63 -4.87
N ILE A 11 9.27 3.81 -4.43
CA ILE A 11 8.78 3.22 -3.19
C ILE A 11 7.90 2.03 -3.52
N LEU A 12 7.85 1.07 -2.60
CA LEU A 12 7.19 -0.20 -2.80
C LEU A 12 6.04 -0.33 -1.80
N ALA A 13 4.81 -0.28 -2.29
CA ALA A 13 3.61 -0.38 -1.46
C ALA A 13 3.12 -1.83 -1.38
N HIS A 14 2.67 -2.25 -0.20
CA HIS A 14 1.91 -3.48 -0.01
C HIS A 14 1.07 -3.39 1.27
N LEU A 15 0.12 -4.32 1.40
CA LEU A 15 -0.80 -4.42 2.51
C LEU A 15 -0.69 -5.81 3.14
N HIS A 16 -0.62 -5.86 4.45
CA HIS A 16 -0.81 -7.06 5.25
C HIS A 16 -2.27 -7.17 5.66
N TRP A 17 -2.86 -8.35 5.47
CA TRP A 17 -4.26 -8.59 5.75
C TRP A 17 -4.47 -10.01 6.27
N THR A 18 -5.64 -10.27 6.85
CA THR A 18 -6.03 -11.61 7.29
C THR A 18 -7.47 -11.91 6.86
N PRO A 19 -7.77 -13.16 6.44
CA PRO A 19 -9.12 -13.58 6.13
C PRO A 19 -10.03 -13.75 7.35
N ALA A 20 -9.49 -13.57 8.57
CA ALA A 20 -10.21 -13.74 9.84
C ALA A 20 -10.87 -15.13 9.92
N ASP A 21 -12.11 -15.23 10.41
CA ASP A 21 -12.78 -16.50 10.70
C ASP A 21 -13.39 -17.22 9.48
N ARG A 22 -13.04 -16.78 8.26
CA ARG A 22 -13.65 -17.26 7.01
C ARG A 22 -12.64 -17.50 5.88
N GLY A 23 -11.38 -17.72 6.21
CA GLY A 23 -10.39 -18.07 5.20
C GLY A 23 -10.71 -19.39 4.51
N ASN A 24 -11.17 -20.39 5.27
CA ASN A 24 -11.47 -21.74 4.77
C ASN A 24 -12.56 -21.76 3.68
N GLU A 25 -13.60 -20.93 3.79
CA GLU A 25 -14.72 -20.86 2.84
C GLU A 25 -14.44 -19.95 1.64
N GLU A 26 -13.54 -18.99 1.80
CA GLU A 26 -13.23 -17.98 0.78
C GLU A 26 -11.95 -18.35 0.02
N GLY A 27 -11.57 -19.64 0.03
CA GLY A 27 -10.42 -20.15 -0.70
C GLY A 27 -10.43 -19.71 -2.16
N THR A 28 -9.37 -19.01 -2.59
CA THR A 28 -9.21 -18.35 -3.90
C THR A 28 -10.05 -17.10 -4.16
N ALA A 29 -10.92 -16.69 -3.25
CA ALA A 29 -11.62 -15.42 -3.37
C ALA A 29 -10.61 -14.26 -3.36
N VAL A 30 -10.84 -13.29 -4.24
CA VAL A 30 -10.02 -12.10 -4.40
C VAL A 30 -10.57 -11.01 -3.50
N VAL A 31 -9.70 -10.45 -2.67
CA VAL A 31 -9.97 -9.19 -1.97
C VAL A 31 -9.31 -8.09 -2.78
N ALA A 32 -10.13 -7.23 -3.39
CA ALA A 32 -9.66 -6.29 -4.39
C ALA A 32 -9.22 -4.96 -3.78
N TRP A 33 -8.15 -4.99 -3.00
CA TRP A 33 -7.54 -3.79 -2.43
C TRP A 33 -7.02 -2.85 -3.53
N LYS A 34 -7.23 -1.55 -3.33
CA LYS A 34 -6.77 -0.48 -4.21
C LYS A 34 -6.18 0.64 -3.38
N LEU A 35 -5.15 1.27 -3.94
CA LEU A 35 -4.52 2.45 -3.35
C LEU A 35 -4.60 3.59 -4.36
N ASP A 36 -5.37 4.61 -4.02
CA ASP A 36 -5.25 5.90 -4.69
C ASP A 36 -4.17 6.71 -4.02
N TYR A 37 -3.35 7.40 -4.81
CA TYR A 37 -2.31 8.26 -4.26
C TYR A 37 -2.04 9.48 -5.14
N SER A 38 -1.55 10.54 -4.49
CA SER A 38 -0.87 11.66 -5.13
C SER A 38 0.36 12.05 -4.32
N TRP A 39 1.44 12.43 -5.00
CA TRP A 39 2.74 12.70 -4.38
C TRP A 39 3.29 14.05 -4.83
N ALA A 40 3.54 14.96 -3.89
CA ALA A 40 4.15 16.26 -4.14
C ALA A 40 5.49 16.41 -3.39
N ASN A 41 6.43 17.14 -3.99
CA ASN A 41 7.55 17.72 -3.23
C ASN A 41 7.03 18.86 -2.35
N ARG A 42 7.85 19.30 -1.40
CA ARG A 42 7.53 20.50 -0.61
C ARG A 42 7.31 21.69 -1.55
N ASP A 43 6.33 22.55 -1.21
CA ASP A 43 5.96 23.75 -1.97
C ASP A 43 5.48 23.49 -3.41
N ALA A 44 5.23 22.23 -3.78
CA ALA A 44 4.65 21.84 -5.06
C ALA A 44 3.17 21.45 -4.91
N VAL A 45 2.43 21.49 -6.03
CA VAL A 45 1.05 21.00 -6.09
C VAL A 45 1.02 19.48 -6.19
N PHE A 46 0.04 18.86 -5.54
CA PHE A 46 -0.27 17.44 -5.74
C PHE A 46 -0.72 17.20 -7.19
N ALA A 47 -0.15 16.18 -7.81
CA ALA A 47 -0.55 15.75 -9.14
C ALA A 47 -1.97 15.15 -9.13
N ALA A 48 -2.54 14.91 -10.31
CA ALA A 48 -3.74 14.09 -10.43
C ALA A 48 -3.51 12.73 -9.76
N SER A 49 -4.51 12.27 -9.02
CA SER A 49 -4.42 10.99 -8.31
C SER A 49 -4.22 9.85 -9.31
N ALA A 50 -3.32 8.93 -8.98
CA ALA A 50 -3.19 7.65 -9.65
C ALA A 50 -3.72 6.53 -8.74
N THR A 51 -4.05 5.39 -9.33
CA THR A 51 -4.52 4.19 -8.62
C THR A 51 -3.58 3.04 -8.92
N VAL A 52 -3.20 2.29 -7.89
CA VAL A 52 -2.48 1.01 -8.03
C VAL A 52 -3.31 -0.13 -7.47
N ASP A 53 -3.11 -1.31 -8.05
CA ASP A 53 -3.81 -2.53 -7.68
C ASP A 53 -3.01 -3.33 -6.65
N LEU A 54 -3.64 -3.63 -5.50
CA LEU A 54 -3.09 -4.43 -4.42
C LEU A 54 -3.94 -5.69 -4.20
N SER A 55 -4.73 -6.13 -5.20
CA SER A 55 -5.60 -7.30 -5.05
C SER A 55 -4.79 -8.55 -4.73
N ASP A 56 -5.34 -9.37 -3.84
CA ASP A 56 -4.73 -10.62 -3.41
C ASP A 56 -5.80 -11.68 -3.16
N ALA A 57 -5.42 -12.95 -3.31
CA ALA A 57 -6.32 -14.08 -3.18
C ALA A 57 -6.13 -14.78 -1.83
N CYS A 58 -7.24 -15.18 -1.21
CA CYS A 58 -7.20 -15.96 0.02
C CYS A 58 -6.60 -17.37 -0.21
N GLN A 59 -5.92 -17.89 0.82
CA GLN A 59 -5.22 -19.19 0.81
C GLN A 59 -5.98 -20.31 1.53
N SER A 60 -7.30 -20.19 1.66
CA SER A 60 -8.16 -21.24 2.23
C SER A 60 -7.85 -21.57 3.70
N THR A 61 -7.31 -20.63 4.47
CA THR A 61 -6.91 -20.83 5.87
C THR A 61 -7.38 -19.64 6.70
N ASP A 62 -8.12 -19.91 7.77
CA ASP A 62 -8.56 -18.88 8.72
C ASP A 62 -7.36 -18.23 9.43
N ASP A 63 -7.51 -16.95 9.80
CA ASP A 63 -6.53 -16.18 10.56
C ASP A 63 -5.12 -16.10 9.95
N ASP A 64 -4.96 -16.45 8.67
CA ASP A 64 -3.66 -16.42 8.00
C ASP A 64 -3.13 -14.98 7.86
N HIS A 65 -1.80 -14.82 7.92
CA HIS A 65 -1.13 -13.54 7.71
C HIS A 65 -0.74 -13.41 6.25
N LEU A 66 -1.64 -12.83 5.46
CA LEU A 66 -1.46 -12.64 4.03
C LEU A 66 -0.86 -11.27 3.74
N LYS A 67 -0.20 -11.18 2.57
CA LYS A 67 0.44 -9.97 2.09
C LYS A 67 0.19 -9.82 0.61
N THR A 68 -0.35 -8.68 0.22
CA THR A 68 -0.58 -8.37 -1.19
C THR A 68 0.71 -8.41 -2.00
N PRO A 69 0.61 -8.53 -3.34
CA PRO A 69 1.73 -8.21 -4.22
C PRO A 69 2.29 -6.82 -3.92
N THR A 70 3.59 -6.67 -4.12
CA THR A 70 4.26 -5.39 -3.97
C THR A 70 4.18 -4.60 -5.27
N VAL A 71 3.74 -3.35 -5.19
CA VAL A 71 3.65 -2.45 -6.35
C VAL A 71 4.60 -1.28 -6.19
N ALA A 72 5.28 -0.93 -7.30
CA ALA A 72 6.18 0.22 -7.34
C ALA A 72 5.40 1.50 -7.64
N ILE A 73 5.65 2.54 -6.86
CA ILE A 73 5.24 3.91 -7.13
C ILE A 73 6.49 4.69 -7.48
N THR A 74 6.50 5.29 -8.66
CA THR A 74 7.72 5.94 -9.14
C THR A 74 8.11 7.14 -8.30
N GLY A 75 9.34 7.14 -7.82
CA GLY A 75 9.93 8.24 -7.06
C GLY A 75 10.64 9.27 -7.93
N SER A 76 10.55 9.16 -9.26
CA SER A 76 11.25 10.06 -10.18
C SER A 76 10.94 11.53 -9.87
N GLY A 77 11.99 12.32 -9.64
CA GLY A 77 11.89 13.74 -9.27
C GLY A 77 11.34 14.00 -7.86
N LYS A 78 11.25 12.98 -6.99
CA LYS A 78 10.83 13.12 -5.60
C LYS A 78 12.01 13.25 -4.67
N GLU A 79 11.89 14.20 -3.76
CA GLU A 79 12.93 14.59 -2.81
C GLU A 79 12.60 14.09 -1.40
N ILE A 80 13.55 14.23 -0.48
CA ILE A 80 13.25 14.09 0.96
C ILE A 80 12.15 15.09 1.36
N SER A 81 11.38 14.77 2.40
CA SER A 81 10.27 15.62 2.89
C SER A 81 9.11 15.82 1.91
N SER A 82 9.16 15.22 0.72
CA SER A 82 8.00 15.08 -0.17
C SER A 82 6.88 14.30 0.52
N MET A 83 5.62 14.57 0.21
CA MET A 83 4.46 13.97 0.90
C MET A 83 3.58 13.20 -0.06
N ILE A 84 3.07 12.06 0.42
CA ILE A 84 2.06 11.25 -0.26
C ILE A 84 0.75 11.43 0.48
N VAL A 85 -0.30 11.77 -0.26
CA VAL A 85 -1.69 11.66 0.20
C VAL A 85 -2.25 10.42 -0.46
N CYS A 86 -2.88 9.54 0.30
CA CYS A 86 -3.43 8.31 -0.23
C CYS A 86 -4.77 7.92 0.41
N ARG A 87 -5.48 7.05 -0.31
CA ARG A 87 -6.71 6.39 0.13
C ARG A 87 -6.58 4.91 -0.17
N LEU A 88 -6.62 4.09 0.87
CA LEU A 88 -6.78 2.64 0.76
C LEU A 88 -8.28 2.30 0.75
N TRP A 89 -8.70 1.46 -0.18
CA TRP A 89 -10.11 1.07 -0.32
C TRP A 89 -10.24 -0.31 -0.95
N ARG A 90 -11.43 -0.92 -0.84
CA ARG A 90 -11.80 -2.17 -1.51
C ARG A 90 -12.68 -1.87 -2.70
N ASP A 91 -12.33 -2.43 -3.85
CA ASP A 91 -13.08 -2.28 -5.08
C ASP A 91 -14.13 -3.36 -5.25
N SER A 92 -15.40 -3.00 -5.10
CA SER A 92 -16.53 -3.92 -5.26
C SER A 92 -16.62 -4.60 -6.64
N ALA A 93 -16.02 -4.03 -7.70
CA ALA A 93 -16.09 -4.62 -9.02
C ALA A 93 -15.15 -5.83 -9.19
N GLY A 94 -14.02 -5.84 -8.48
CA GLY A 94 -13.03 -6.92 -8.51
C GLY A 94 -13.03 -7.82 -7.28
N ASP A 95 -13.72 -7.41 -6.21
CA ASP A 95 -13.79 -8.15 -4.95
C ASP A 95 -14.78 -9.31 -5.09
N THR A 96 -14.32 -10.53 -4.86
CA THR A 96 -15.15 -11.74 -4.94
C THR A 96 -15.41 -12.35 -3.57
N TRP A 97 -15.07 -11.64 -2.48
CA TRP A 97 -15.31 -12.10 -1.12
C TRP A 97 -16.81 -12.10 -0.81
N THR A 98 -17.32 -13.20 -0.25
CA THR A 98 -18.77 -13.35 -0.01
C THR A 98 -19.19 -13.24 1.46
N GLY A 99 -18.25 -13.20 2.39
CA GLY A 99 -18.50 -12.98 3.82
C GLY A 99 -19.31 -11.69 4.07
N THR A 100 -20.29 -11.77 4.97
CA THR A 100 -21.28 -10.70 5.16
C THR A 100 -21.27 -10.07 6.55
N THR A 101 -20.54 -10.66 7.50
CA THR A 101 -20.38 -10.11 8.85
C THR A 101 -19.00 -9.47 9.02
N ASP A 102 -18.86 -8.62 10.05
CA ASP A 102 -17.58 -8.00 10.38
C ASP A 102 -16.50 -9.05 10.72
N ALA A 103 -16.88 -10.13 11.43
CA ALA A 103 -15.95 -11.21 11.79
C ALA A 103 -15.45 -12.00 10.57
N GLN A 104 -16.28 -12.08 9.54
CA GLN A 104 -16.00 -12.75 8.27
C GLN A 104 -15.35 -11.85 7.22
N SER A 105 -15.09 -10.59 7.56
CA SER A 105 -14.55 -9.63 6.60
C SER A 105 -13.02 -9.65 6.61
N PRO A 106 -12.35 -9.56 5.45
CA PRO A 106 -10.92 -9.39 5.37
C PRO A 106 -10.49 -8.18 6.19
N ALA A 107 -9.62 -8.41 7.16
CA ALA A 107 -9.15 -7.38 8.07
C ALA A 107 -7.76 -6.91 7.67
N ILE A 108 -7.53 -5.61 7.75
CA ILE A 108 -6.22 -4.99 7.54
C ILE A 108 -5.39 -5.14 8.81
N LEU A 109 -4.14 -5.59 8.66
CA LEU A 109 -3.16 -5.66 9.74
C LEU A 109 -2.22 -4.46 9.68
N GLU A 110 -1.65 -4.18 8.51
CA GLU A 110 -0.63 -3.15 8.31
C GLU A 110 -0.59 -2.70 6.85
N PHE A 111 -0.28 -1.42 6.60
CA PHE A 111 -0.07 -0.87 5.27
C PHE A 111 1.29 -0.19 5.18
N ASP A 112 2.14 -0.66 4.27
CA ASP A 112 3.56 -0.35 4.26
C ASP A 112 4.05 0.25 2.96
N PHE A 113 5.03 1.16 3.09
CA PHE A 113 5.87 1.62 2.01
C PHE A 113 7.33 1.31 2.32
N HIS A 114 7.95 0.42 1.55
CA HIS A 114 9.41 0.26 1.58
C HIS A 114 10.05 1.30 0.66
N PHE A 115 11.19 1.84 1.10
CA PHE A 115 11.94 2.83 0.33
C PHE A 115 13.44 2.61 0.51
N GLU A 116 14.23 2.96 -0.50
CA GLU A 116 15.69 2.87 -0.40
C GLU A 116 16.28 3.99 0.47
N ILE A 117 17.39 3.66 1.13
CA ILE A 117 18.17 4.59 1.95
C ILE A 117 19.60 4.61 1.38
N ASP A 118 20.12 5.81 1.05
CA ASP A 118 21.50 6.00 0.55
C ASP A 118 22.50 6.43 1.64
N THR A 119 22.01 6.91 2.79
CA THR A 119 22.83 7.40 3.91
C THR A 119 22.01 7.38 5.21
N VAL A 120 22.66 7.37 6.38
CA VAL A 120 21.98 7.59 7.68
C VAL A 120 21.52 9.06 7.75
N GLY A 121 20.36 9.33 7.15
CA GLY A 121 19.73 10.64 7.11
C GLY A 121 20.36 11.61 6.12
N SER A 122 19.75 12.78 6.01
CA SER A 122 20.33 13.91 5.31
C SER A 122 21.21 14.74 6.26
N ARG A 123 22.23 15.41 5.69
CA ARG A 123 23.05 16.41 6.40
C ARG A 123 22.38 17.79 6.44
N THR A 124 21.32 17.98 5.68
CA THR A 124 20.52 19.20 5.66
C THR A 124 19.04 18.86 5.79
N GLU A 125 18.20 19.83 6.13
CA GLU A 125 16.77 19.57 6.32
C GLU A 125 16.04 19.31 5.00
N LEU A 126 16.54 19.85 3.88
CA LEU A 126 15.73 20.04 2.67
C LEU A 126 16.28 19.38 1.42
N THR A 127 17.56 18.98 1.41
CA THR A 127 18.21 18.32 0.28
C THR A 127 19.08 17.20 0.79
N LYS A 128 19.34 16.17 -0.02
CA LYS A 128 20.32 15.15 0.33
C LYS A 128 21.75 15.52 -0.07
#